data_AF-A0A7K1GGL1-F1
#
_entry.id   AF-A0A7K1GGL1-F1
#
_cell.length_a   1.000
_cell.length_b   1.000
_cell.length_c   1.000
_cell.angle_alpha   90.00
_cell.angle_beta   90.00
_cell.angle_gamma   90.00
#
_symmetry.space_group_name_H-M   'P 1'
#
loop_
_entity.id
_entity.type
_entity.pdbx_description
1 polymer ?
#
loop_
_entity_poly.entity_id
_entity_poly.type
_entity_poly.pdbx_seq_one_letter_code
_entity_poly.pdbx_strand_id
1 'polypeptide(L)'
;EFLDKLISVSLPRVRDFQGVSKKAFDGRGNYTLGVKEQLIFPEIDYDKVSKVRGMDIVIVTTANTDEEARELLANFGMPFRK
;
A
#
# COMPACT_ATOMS: atom_id res chain seq x y z
N GLU A 1 -12.04 -2.83 -5.47
CA GLU A 1 -11.69 -1.68 -6.34
C GLU A 1 -10.51 -0.86 -5.81
N PHE A 2 -10.57 -0.27 -4.61
CA PHE A 2 -9.45 0.54 -4.08
C PHE A 2 -8.12 -0.22 -3.97
N LEU A 3 -8.12 -1.41 -3.34
CA LEU A 3 -6.90 -2.21 -3.16
C LEU A 3 -6.26 -2.60 -4.49
N ASP A 4 -7.09 -2.97 -5.47
CA ASP A 4 -6.64 -3.32 -6.82
C ASP A 4 -5.98 -2.12 -7.52
N LYS A 5 -6.61 -0.94 -7.51
CA LYS A 5 -6.02 0.30 -8.04
C LYS A 5 -4.75 0.72 -7.28
N LEU A 6 -4.75 0.55 -5.95
CA LEU A 6 -3.59 0.85 -5.10
C LEU A 6 -2.38 0.01 -5.55
N ILE A 7 -2.58 -1.30 -5.74
CA ILE A 7 -1.54 -2.25 -6.13
C ILE A 7 -1.08 -2.03 -7.58
N SER A 8 -2.02 -1.97 -8.52
CA SER A 8 -1.73 -2.00 -9.95
C SER A 8 -1.37 -0.63 -10.53
N VAL A 9 -1.85 0.48 -9.94
CA VAL A 9 -1.70 1.83 -10.50
C VAL A 9 -0.97 2.78 -9.54
N SER A 10 -1.41 2.89 -8.29
CA SER A 10 -0.91 3.93 -7.39
C SER A 10 0.49 3.64 -6.83
N LEU A 11 0.75 2.42 -6.35
CA LEU A 11 2.06 2.06 -5.81
C LEU A 11 3.20 2.19 -6.83
N PRO A 12 3.05 1.74 -8.10
CA PRO A 12 4.06 1.96 -9.14
C PRO A 12 4.37 3.44 -9.44
N ARG A 13 3.47 4.37 -9.12
CA ARG A 13 3.67 5.82 -9.30
C ARG A 13 4.49 6.46 -8.19
N VAL A 14 4.76 5.76 -7.10
CA VAL A 14 5.65 6.26 -6.04
C VAL A 14 7.03 6.49 -6.64
N ARG A 15 7.61 7.68 -6.44
CA ARG A 15 8.96 7.97 -6.93
C ARG A 15 9.97 7.02 -6.27
N ASP A 16 10.87 6.46 -7.09
CA ASP A 16 11.88 5.48 -6.68
C ASP A 16 11.28 4.24 -5.98
N PHE A 17 10.12 3.77 -6.46
CA PHE A 17 9.44 2.62 -5.87
C PHE A 17 10.27 1.34 -5.96
N GLN A 18 10.62 0.77 -4.79
CA GLN A 18 11.35 -0.49 -4.67
C GLN A 18 10.48 -1.63 -4.10
N GLY A 19 9.18 -1.40 -4.02
CA GLY A 19 8.25 -2.29 -3.33
C GLY A 19 8.00 -1.87 -1.87
N VAL A 20 6.93 -2.40 -1.31
CA VAL A 20 6.48 -2.15 0.06
C VAL A 20 7.21 -3.04 1.07
N SER A 21 7.33 -2.58 2.31
CA SER A 21 8.07 -3.31 3.35
C SER A 21 7.40 -4.63 3.71
N LYS A 22 8.15 -5.72 3.83
CA LYS A 22 7.68 -7.01 4.37
C LYS A 22 7.53 -7.02 5.91
N LYS A 23 7.96 -5.95 6.58
CA LYS A 23 8.04 -5.88 8.05
C LYS A 23 6.93 -5.07 8.72
N ALA A 24 6.00 -4.52 7.94
CA ALA A 24 4.95 -3.62 8.44
C ALA A 24 3.67 -4.36 8.86
N PHE A 25 3.81 -5.62 9.28
CA PHE A 25 2.73 -6.41 9.86
C PHE A 25 2.73 -6.26 11.38
N ASP A 26 1.56 -6.42 12.00
CA ASP A 26 1.35 -6.20 13.44
C ASP A 26 1.49 -7.46 14.32
N GLY A 27 1.90 -8.59 13.75
CA GLY A 27 1.96 -9.88 14.44
C GLY A 27 0.63 -10.64 14.46
N ARG A 28 -0.45 -10.06 13.93
CA ARG A 28 -1.81 -10.62 13.91
C ARG A 28 -2.41 -10.60 12.50
N GLY A 29 -1.56 -10.53 11.47
CA GLY A 29 -2.00 -10.59 10.09
C GLY A 29 -2.58 -9.29 9.53
N ASN A 30 -2.45 -8.15 10.22
CA ASN A 30 -2.81 -6.85 9.65
C ASN A 30 -1.58 -6.15 9.09
N TYR A 31 -1.72 -5.48 7.96
CA TYR A 31 -0.62 -4.80 7.27
C TYR A 31 -0.83 -3.29 7.24
N THR A 32 0.18 -2.52 7.66
CA THR A 32 0.14 -1.06 7.60
C THR A 32 1.06 -0.54 6.49
N LEU A 33 0.50 0.26 5.59
CA LEU A 33 1.22 0.93 4.51
C LEU A 33 1.15 2.45 4.71
N GLY A 34 2.32 3.08 4.85
CA GLY A 34 2.43 4.53 4.84
C GLY A 34 2.62 5.07 3.42
N VAL A 35 1.75 5.98 3.00
CA VAL A 35 1.84 6.74 1.75
C VAL A 35 2.25 8.17 2.08
N LYS A 36 3.38 8.63 1.54
CA LYS A 36 3.90 9.98 1.83
C LYS A 36 3.15 11.09 1.10
N GLU A 37 2.65 10.81 -0.09
CA GLU A 37 2.07 11.80 -0.98
C GLU A 37 0.81 11.23 -1.62
N GLN A 38 -0.33 11.93 -1.47
CA GLN A 38 -1.59 11.53 -2.09
C GLN A 38 -1.58 11.65 -3.63
N LEU A 39 -0.56 12.30 -4.20
CA LEU A 39 -0.39 12.47 -5.65
C LEU A 39 -0.16 11.15 -6.41
N ILE A 40 0.12 10.05 -5.70
CA ILE A 40 0.23 8.73 -6.31
C ILE A 40 -1.11 8.21 -6.86
N PHE A 41 -2.23 8.75 -6.38
CA PHE A 41 -3.57 8.36 -6.81
C PHE A 41 -3.95 9.11 -8.10
N PRO A 42 -4.33 8.42 -9.19
CA PRO A 42 -4.73 9.06 -10.44
C PRO A 42 -5.96 9.96 -10.31
N GLU A 43 -6.78 9.77 -9.27
CA GLU A 43 -7.95 10.59 -8.98
C GLU A 43 -7.60 11.99 -8.45
N ILE A 44 -6.34 12.24 -8.05
CA ILE A 44 -5.90 13.53 -7.52
C ILE A 44 -5.33 14.39 -8.65
N ASP A 45 -5.98 15.54 -8.86
CA ASP A 45 -5.53 16.57 -9.79
C ASP A 45 -4.47 17.47 -9.12
N TYR A 46 -3.24 17.42 -9.65
CA TYR A 46 -2.10 18.17 -9.13
C TYR A 46 -2.38 19.67 -9.02
N ASP A 47 -3.06 20.25 -10.01
CA ASP A 47 -3.31 21.70 -10.07
C ASP A 47 -4.31 22.16 -9.00
N LYS A 48 -5.10 21.24 -8.45
CA LYS A 48 -6.06 21.51 -7.37
C LYS A 48 -5.49 21.24 -5.98
N VAL A 49 -4.28 20.71 -5.87
CA VAL A 49 -3.66 20.38 -4.58
C VAL A 49 -2.91 21.59 -4.02
N SER A 50 -3.41 22.13 -2.91
CA SER A 50 -2.74 23.23 -2.20
C SER A 50 -1.57 22.79 -1.32
N LYS A 51 -1.61 21.56 -0.78
CA LYS A 51 -0.56 20.97 0.07
C LYS A 51 -0.48 19.46 -0.13
N VAL A 52 0.74 18.94 -0.17
CA VAL A 52 1.01 17.50 -0.14
C VAL A 52 0.68 16.94 1.24
N ARG A 53 -0.02 15.81 1.27
CA ARG A 53 -0.48 15.08 2.46
C ARG A 53 -0.18 13.60 2.28
N GLY A 54 0.31 12.99 3.36
CA GLY A 54 0.39 11.54 3.46
C GLY A 54 -0.89 10.92 4.01
N MET A 55 -0.93 9.59 4.04
CA MET A 55 -1.94 8.80 4.73
C MET A 55 -1.37 7.44 5.10
N ASP A 56 -1.92 6.84 6.16
CA ASP A 56 -1.68 5.44 6.49
C ASP A 56 -2.88 4.60 6.07
N ILE A 57 -2.60 3.48 5.41
CA ILE A 57 -3.60 2.51 4.96
C ILE A 57 -3.36 1.24 5.75
N VAL A 58 -4.37 0.81 6.52
CA VAL A 58 -4.32 -0.45 7.26
C VAL A 58 -5.20 -1.47 6.55
N ILE A 59 -4.59 -2.57 6.12
CA ILE A 59 -5.29 -3.71 5.53
C ILE A 59 -5.52 -4.72 6.64
N VAL A 60 -6.77 -4.81 7.08
CA VAL A 60 -7.21 -5.80 8.07
C VAL A 60 -7.57 -7.09 7.34
N THR A 61 -7.00 -8.21 7.80
CA THR A 61 -7.28 -9.53 7.24
C THR A 61 -7.82 -10.48 8.31
N THR A 62 -8.27 -11.65 7.89
CA THR A 62 -8.68 -12.74 8.79
C THR A 62 -7.53 -13.71 9.10
N ALA A 63 -6.32 -13.45 8.60
CA ALA A 63 -5.15 -14.29 8.88
C ALA A 63 -4.78 -14.20 10.37
N ASN A 64 -4.27 -15.29 10.92
CA ASN A 64 -3.85 -15.32 12.33
C ASN A 64 -2.36 -15.00 12.50
N THR A 65 -1.60 -15.04 11.40
CA THR A 65 -0.17 -14.79 11.38
C THR A 65 0.23 -13.84 10.26
N ASP A 66 1.36 -13.16 10.46
CA ASP A 66 1.91 -12.27 9.44
C ASP A 66 2.30 -13.01 8.16
N GLU A 67 2.71 -14.27 8.28
CA GLU A 67 3.10 -15.08 7.13
C GLU A 67 1.90 -15.42 6.23
N GLU A 68 0.78 -15.83 6.83
CA GLU A 68 -0.48 -16.03 6.10
C GLU A 68 -0.95 -14.75 5.41
N ALA A 69 -0.91 -13.61 6.12
CA ALA A 69 -1.30 -12.32 5.56
C ALA A 69 -0.36 -11.87 4.44
N ARG A 70 0.94 -12.11 4.58
CA ARG A 70 1.95 -11.78 3.58
C ARG A 70 1.75 -12.58 2.30
N GLU A 71 1.52 -13.89 2.41
CA GLU A 71 1.23 -14.75 1.26
C GLU A 71 -0.11 -14.39 0.62
N LEU A 72 -1.14 -14.06 1.41
CA LEU A 72 -2.41 -13.56 0.90
C LEU A 72 -2.20 -12.30 0.05
N LEU A 73 -1.55 -11.28 0.61
CA LEU A 73 -1.30 -10.02 -0.09
C LEU A 73 -0.39 -10.22 -1.32
N ALA A 74 0.59 -11.11 -1.26
CA ALA A 74 1.44 -11.45 -2.40
C ALA A 74 0.63 -12.06 -3.54
N ASN A 75 -0.32 -12.95 -3.25
CA ASN A 75 -1.24 -13.51 -4.24
C ASN A 75 -2.20 -12.48 -4.83
N PHE A 76 -2.55 -11.43 -4.09
CA PHE A 76 -3.26 -10.26 -4.60
C PHE A 76 -2.37 -9.31 -5.43
N GLY A 77 -1.09 -9.64 -5.63
CA GLY A 77 -0.16 -8.87 -6.43
C GLY A 77 0.56 -7.75 -5.68
N MET A 78 0.48 -7.72 -4.34
CA MET A 78 1.14 -6.68 -3.55
C MET A 78 2.66 -6.69 -3.79
N PRO A 79 3.26 -5.59 -4.26
CA PRO A 79 4.66 -5.55 -4.69
C PRO A 79 5.59 -5.41 -3.48
N PHE A 80 5.82 -6.49 -2.74
CA PHE A 80 6.78 -6.48 -1.64
C PHE A 80 8.23 -6.28 -2.14
N ARG A 81 8.98 -5.45 -1.43
CA ARG A 81 10.42 -5.27 -1.68
C ARG A 81 11.13 -6.61 -1.52
N LYS A 82 11.99 -6.95 -2.48
CA LYS A 82 12.82 -8.16 -2.42
C LYS A 82 13.66 -8.16 -1.15
#